data_AF-A0A7C2XF42-F1
#
_entry.id   AF-A0A7C2XF42-F1
#
_cell.length_a   1.000
_cell.length_b   1.000
_cell.length_c   1.000
_cell.angle_alpha   90.00
_cell.angle_beta   90.00
_cell.angle_gamma   90.00
#
_symmetry.space_group_name_H-M   'P 1'
#
loop_
_entity.id
_entity.type
_entity.pdbx_description
1 polymer ?
#
loop_
_entity_poly.entity_id
_entity_poly.type
_entity_poly.pdbx_seq_one_letter_code
_entity_poly.pdbx_strand_id
1 'polypeptide(L)'
;MTDDLLDTVEVILSYGPICDHCLGRFFGKRSFGLSNEERGRSLRIAYCIGRNRPYSRETEPCWICQDLFFSVDEWAEKVVEAIGDREYSTFLIGTRVPPLMAECEEMV
;
A
#
# COMPACT_ATOMS: atom_id res chain seq x y z
N MET A 1 19.14 8.69 18.08
CA MET A 1 17.70 8.97 18.24
C MET A 1 17.00 7.66 17.96
N THR A 2 16.26 7.14 18.95
CA THR A 2 15.41 5.97 18.73
C THR A 2 14.36 6.40 17.73
N ASP A 3 14.40 5.82 16.53
CA ASP A 3 13.46 6.09 15.43
C ASP A 3 12.06 5.68 15.91
N ASP A 4 11.25 6.64 16.35
CA ASP A 4 9.89 6.38 16.81
C ASP A 4 9.04 6.01 15.61
N LEU A 5 8.47 4.81 15.64
CA LEU A 5 7.60 4.29 14.57
C LEU A 5 6.51 5.32 14.21
N LEU A 6 5.97 6.00 15.21
CA LEU A 6 4.89 6.97 15.02
C LEU A 6 5.38 8.28 14.37
N ASP A 7 6.63 8.69 14.63
CA ASP A 7 7.25 9.84 13.95
C ASP A 7 7.41 9.53 12.45
N THR A 8 7.88 8.33 12.10
CA THR A 8 7.99 7.92 10.68
C THR A 8 6.63 7.90 10.00
N VAL A 9 5.60 7.34 10.67
CA VAL A 9 4.23 7.33 10.13
C VAL A 9 3.70 8.75 9.93
N GLU A 10 3.98 9.67 10.86
CA GLU A 10 3.57 11.07 10.74
C GLU A 10 4.19 11.76 9.52
N VAL A 11 5.49 11.54 9.27
CA VAL A 11 6.17 12.06 8.08
C VAL A 11 5.52 11.54 6.80
N ILE A 12 5.28 10.24 6.71
CA ILE A 12 4.64 9.61 5.53
C ILE A 12 3.25 10.21 5.29
N LEU A 13 2.43 10.32 6.35
CA LEU A 13 1.07 10.87 6.26
C LEU A 13 1.06 12.36 5.87
N SER A 14 2.16 13.10 6.08
CA SER A 14 2.25 14.53 5.75
C SER A 14 2.39 14.82 4.25
N TYR A 15 2.83 13.85 3.44
CA TYR A 15 3.00 14.04 1.99
C TYR A 15 1.68 14.08 1.21
N GLY A 16 0.62 13.44 1.73
CA GLY A 16 -0.70 13.45 1.12
C GLY A 16 -1.55 12.22 1.46
N PRO A 17 -2.76 12.12 0.90
CA PRO A 17 -3.69 11.01 1.13
C PRO A 17 -3.09 9.68 0.68
N ILE A 18 -2.82 8.77 1.61
CA ILE A 18 -2.20 7.46 1.33
C ILE A 18 -3.12 6.32 1.74
N CYS A 19 -3.27 5.29 0.89
CA CYS A 19 -4.06 4.11 1.25
C CYS A 19 -3.31 3.19 2.23
N ASP A 20 -4.04 2.29 2.89
CA ASP A 20 -3.46 1.36 3.87
C ASP A 20 -2.47 0.37 3.18
N HIS A 21 -2.67 -0.01 1.93
CA HIS A 21 -1.69 -0.83 1.19
C HIS A 21 -0.33 -0.13 1.03
N CYS A 22 -0.33 1.12 0.56
CA CYS A 22 0.91 1.86 0.36
C CYS A 22 1.58 2.21 1.68
N LEU A 23 0.81 2.64 2.69
CA LEU A 23 1.35 2.92 4.03
C LEU A 23 2.01 1.67 4.63
N GLY A 24 1.37 0.51 4.54
CA GLY A 24 1.95 -0.73 5.03
C GLY A 24 3.21 -1.14 4.26
N ARG A 25 3.26 -0.90 2.95
CA ARG A 25 4.40 -1.29 2.11
C ARG A 25 5.73 -0.69 2.58
N PHE A 26 5.74 0.56 3.07
CA PHE A 26 6.94 1.19 3.66
C PHE A 26 7.52 0.40 4.84
N PHE A 27 6.68 -0.37 5.54
CA PHE A 27 7.07 -1.15 6.72
C PHE A 27 7.09 -2.67 6.43
N GLY A 28 7.18 -3.09 5.18
CA GLY A 28 7.11 -4.52 4.77
C GLY A 28 8.20 -5.42 5.38
N LYS A 29 9.27 -4.85 5.94
CA LYS A 29 10.33 -5.59 6.65
C LYS A 29 10.08 -5.76 8.16
N ARG A 30 8.96 -5.27 8.69
CA ARG A 30 8.55 -5.42 10.09
C ARG A 30 7.33 -6.34 10.19
N SER A 31 7.16 -7.06 11.31
CA SER A 31 5.95 -7.85 11.64
C SER A 31 5.41 -8.72 10.48
N PHE A 32 6.07 -9.85 10.20
CA PHE A 32 5.67 -10.79 9.14
C PHE A 32 4.29 -11.44 9.39
N GLY A 33 3.65 -11.91 8.31
CA GLY A 33 2.34 -12.59 8.38
C GLY A 33 1.12 -11.69 8.15
N LEU A 34 1.32 -10.38 7.98
CA LEU A 34 0.28 -9.42 7.61
C LEU A 34 0.42 -9.01 6.15
N SER A 35 -0.70 -8.85 5.46
CA SER A 35 -0.78 -8.12 4.21
C SER A 35 -0.37 -6.66 4.42
N ASN A 36 -0.04 -5.98 3.33
CA ASN A 36 0.29 -4.55 3.39
C ASN A 36 -0.93 -3.72 3.87
N GLU A 37 -2.15 -4.09 3.47
CA GLU A 37 -3.36 -3.40 3.93
C GLU A 37 -3.54 -3.50 5.44
N GLU A 38 -3.48 -4.70 6.00
CA GLU A 38 -3.62 -4.93 7.45
C GLU A 38 -2.55 -4.17 8.23
N ARG A 39 -1.31 -4.17 7.71
CA ARG A 39 -0.19 -3.46 8.31
C ARG A 39 -0.41 -1.96 8.30
N GLY A 40 -0.75 -1.36 7.16
CA GLY A 40 -0.98 0.09 7.05
C GLY A 40 -2.16 0.54 7.90
N ARG A 41 -3.26 -0.23 7.89
CA ARG A 41 -4.40 0.03 8.77
C ARG A 41 -4.00 0.02 10.24
N SER A 42 -3.20 -0.95 10.65
CA SER A 42 -2.70 -1.06 12.03
C SER A 42 -1.81 0.13 12.41
N LEU A 43 -0.92 0.54 11.51
CA LEU A 43 -0.03 1.70 11.70
C LEU A 43 -0.85 3.00 11.85
N ARG A 44 -1.86 3.21 11.00
CA ARG A 44 -2.74 4.38 11.07
C ARG A 44 -3.51 4.44 12.38
N ILE A 45 -4.09 3.30 12.81
CA ILE A 45 -4.79 3.21 14.10
C ILE A 45 -3.83 3.51 15.25
N ALA A 46 -2.63 2.91 15.25
CA ALA A 46 -1.61 3.14 16.27
C ALA A 46 -1.17 4.61 16.32
N TYR A 47 -0.98 5.26 15.17
CA TYR A 47 -0.67 6.67 15.07
C TYR A 47 -1.78 7.55 15.66
N CYS A 48 -3.04 7.33 15.27
CA CYS A 48 -4.18 8.08 15.80
C CYS A 48 -4.29 7.93 17.33
N ILE A 49 -4.14 6.71 17.87
CA ILE A 49 -4.16 6.46 19.31
C ILE A 49 -2.97 7.14 19.99
N GLY A 50 -1.75 6.94 19.49
CA GLY A 50 -0.52 7.45 20.09
C GLY A 50 -0.41 8.98 20.07
N ARG A 51 -1.00 9.63 19.07
CA ARG A 51 -1.08 11.10 18.97
C ARG A 51 -2.37 11.70 19.50
N ASN A 52 -3.29 10.89 20.04
CA ASN A 52 -4.61 11.31 20.49
C ASN A 52 -5.38 12.13 19.43
N ARG A 53 -5.40 11.62 18.19
CA ARG A 53 -6.12 12.20 17.05
C ARG A 53 -7.31 11.33 16.67
N PRO A 54 -8.42 11.91 16.15
CA PRO A 54 -9.52 11.12 15.63
C PRO A 54 -9.05 10.23 14.47
N TYR A 55 -9.56 9.00 14.42
CA TYR A 55 -9.33 8.12 13.29
C TYR A 55 -10.25 8.49 12.13
N SER A 56 -9.66 8.76 10.97
CA SER A 56 -10.36 8.90 9.70
C SER A 56 -9.64 8.11 8.61
N ARG A 57 -10.41 7.58 7.66
CA ARG A 57 -9.84 7.09 6.41
C ARG A 57 -9.68 8.26 5.44
N GLU A 58 -8.70 8.14 4.56
CA GLU A 58 -8.55 9.06 3.44
C GLU A 58 -9.79 8.97 2.55
N THR A 59 -10.30 10.13 2.12
CA THR A 59 -11.42 10.24 1.17
C THR A 59 -10.95 10.59 -0.24
N GLU A 60 -9.69 10.96 -0.38
CA GLU A 60 -9.05 11.28 -1.66
C GLU A 60 -8.22 10.10 -2.16
N PRO A 61 -8.02 9.98 -3.48
CA PRO A 61 -7.20 8.91 -4.05
C PRO A 61 -5.78 8.89 -3.49
N CYS A 62 -5.23 7.68 -3.33
CA CYS A 62 -3.86 7.51 -2.87
C CYS A 62 -2.87 8.24 -3.78
N TRP A 63 -2.10 9.18 -3.23
CA TRP A 63 -1.14 9.96 -4.02
C TRP A 63 -0.02 9.10 -4.64
N ILE A 64 0.25 7.92 -4.09
CA ILE A 64 1.23 6.95 -4.61
C ILE A 64 0.61 6.07 -5.69
N CYS A 65 -0.42 5.29 -5.33
CA CYS A 65 -0.93 4.23 -6.21
C CYS A 65 -2.19 4.61 -6.97
N GLN A 66 -2.75 5.79 -6.75
CA GLN A 66 -4.01 6.24 -7.34
C GLN A 66 -5.09 5.18 -7.25
N ASP A 67 -5.23 4.59 -6.07
CA ASP A 67 -6.26 3.59 -5.76
C ASP A 67 -6.23 2.31 -6.60
N LEU A 68 -5.08 2.01 -7.24
CA LEU A 68 -4.85 0.81 -8.05
C LEU A 68 -5.33 -0.49 -7.38
N PHE A 69 -5.12 -0.62 -6.07
CA PHE A 69 -5.45 -1.83 -5.31
C PHE A 69 -6.96 -2.14 -5.27
N PHE A 70 -7.85 -1.18 -5.51
CA PHE A 70 -9.30 -1.44 -5.59
C PHE A 70 -9.73 -2.12 -6.89
N SER A 71 -8.86 -2.13 -7.91
CA SER A 71 -9.16 -2.73 -9.22
C SER A 71 -8.49 -4.10 -9.44
N VAL A 72 -7.86 -4.67 -8.41
CA VAL A 72 -7.05 -5.90 -8.53
C VAL A 72 -7.88 -7.08 -9.03
N ASP A 73 -9.09 -7.26 -8.51
CA ASP A 73 -9.97 -8.36 -8.91
C ASP A 73 -10.37 -8.24 -10.39
N GLU A 74 -10.72 -7.03 -10.84
CA GLU A 74 -11.06 -6.78 -12.25
C GLU A 74 -9.89 -7.09 -13.19
N TRP A 75 -8.66 -6.77 -12.78
CA TRP A 75 -7.47 -7.09 -13.56
C TRP A 75 -7.14 -8.58 -13.53
N ALA A 76 -7.35 -9.25 -12.39
CA ALA A 76 -7.17 -10.69 -12.27
C ALA A 76 -8.12 -11.44 -13.21
N GLU A 77 -9.39 -11.04 -13.28
CA GLU A 77 -10.37 -11.61 -14.21
C GLU A 77 -9.94 -11.47 -15.67
N LYS A 78 -9.48 -10.28 -16.08
CA LYS A 78 -8.96 -10.05 -17.44
C LYS A 78 -7.75 -10.92 -17.77
N VAL A 79 -6.88 -11.16 -16.79
CA VAL A 79 -5.72 -12.05 -16.98
C VAL A 79 -6.18 -13.49 -17.12
N VAL A 80 -7.14 -13.96 -16.31
CA VAL A 80 -7.73 -15.29 -16.43
C VAL A 80 -8.37 -15.50 -17.80
N GLU A 81 -9.15 -14.52 -18.28
CA GLU A 81 -9.75 -14.55 -19.62
C GLU A 81 -8.69 -14.61 -20.72
N ALA A 82 -7.63 -13.82 -20.62
CA ALA A 82 -6.55 -13.80 -21.61
C ALA A 82 -5.73 -15.09 -21.64
N ILE A 83 -5.58 -15.76 -20.51
CA ILE A 83 -4.91 -17.07 -20.41
C ILE A 83 -5.75 -18.17 -21.08
N GLY A 84 -7.07 -18.13 -20.90
CA GLY A 84 -8.00 -19.13 -21.41
C GLY A 84 -7.79 -20.51 -20.77
N ASP A 85 -8.03 -21.59 -21.52
CA ASP A 85 -8.00 -22.98 -21.02
C ASP A 85 -6.58 -23.58 -20.91
N ARG A 86 -5.55 -22.75 -20.79
CA ARG A 86 -4.15 -23.21 -20.76
C ARG A 86 -3.74 -23.63 -19.35
N GLU A 87 -3.11 -24.79 -19.24
CA GLU A 87 -2.60 -25.31 -17.97
C GLU A 87 -1.11 -24.98 -17.76
N TYR A 88 -0.76 -24.61 -16.53
CA TYR A 88 0.62 -24.29 -16.15
C TYR A 88 0.90 -24.81 -14.74
N SER A 89 2.12 -25.28 -14.49
CA SER A 89 2.59 -25.65 -13.15
C SER A 89 3.23 -24.46 -12.40
N THR A 90 3.69 -23.46 -13.14
CA THR A 90 4.28 -22.22 -12.61
C THR A 90 3.95 -21.05 -13.54
N PHE A 91 4.00 -19.84 -12.99
CA PHE A 91 3.86 -18.61 -13.76
C PHE A 91 4.88 -17.59 -13.27
N LEU A 92 5.25 -16.66 -14.15
CA LEU A 92 6.11 -15.53 -13.83
C LEU A 92 5.28 -14.26 -13.93
N ILE A 93 5.28 -13.45 -12.87
CA ILE A 93 4.67 -12.12 -12.87
C ILE A 93 5.78 -11.09 -13.03
N GLY A 94 5.67 -10.27 -14.06
CA GLY A 94 6.44 -9.05 -14.24
C GLY A 94 5.52 -7.84 -14.21
N THR A 95 6.05 -6.71 -13.76
CA THR A 95 5.35 -5.43 -13.82
C THR A 95 6.25 -4.37 -14.41
N ARG A 96 5.66 -3.41 -15.13
CA ARG A 96 6.32 -2.17 -15.53
C ARG A 96 5.62 -1.03 -14.80
N VAL A 97 6.21 -0.59 -13.69
CA VAL A 97 5.67 0.50 -12.89
C VAL A 97 5.79 1.81 -13.68
N PRO A 98 4.72 2.61 -13.79
CA PRO A 98 4.80 3.95 -14.36
C PRO A 98 5.84 4.81 -13.62
N PRO A 99 6.70 5.59 -14.33
CA PRO A 99 7.76 6.38 -13.69
C PRO A 99 7.26 7.27 -12.54
N LEU A 100 6.13 7.96 -12.74
CA LEU A 100 5.52 8.82 -11.72
C LEU A 100 5.19 8.06 -10.43
N MET A 101 4.70 6.82 -10.53
CA MET A 101 4.34 6.01 -9.36
C MET A 101 5.58 5.51 -8.61
N ALA A 102 6.67 5.23 -9.33
CA ALA A 102 7.96 4.88 -8.73
C ALA A 102 8.59 6.10 -8.01
N GLU A 103 8.57 7.26 -8.66
CA GLU A 103 9.06 8.53 -8.08
C GLU A 103 8.29 8.89 -6.80
N CYS A 104 6.95 8.80 -6.82
CA CYS A 104 6.14 9.07 -5.63
C CYS A 104 6.52 8.16 -4.45
N GLU A 105 6.86 6.89 -4.69
CA GLU A 105 7.27 5.98 -3.62
C GLU A 105 8.67 6.30 -3.06
N GLU A 106 9.58 6.81 -3.89
CA GLU A 106 10.94 7.19 -3.48
C GLU A 106 11.02 8.55 -2.76
N MET A 107 10.00 9.39 -2.89
CA MET A 107 9.95 10.73 -2.29
C MET A 107 9.68 10.75 -0.78
N VAL A 108 9.34 9.60 -0.19
CA VAL A 108 8.86 9.47 1.20
C VAL A 108 9.97 9.15 2.19
#